data_AF-A0A965PMP5-F1
#
_entry.id   AF-A0A965PMP5-F1
#
_cell.length_a   1.000
_cell.length_b   1.000
_cell.length_c   1.000
_cell.angle_alpha   90.00
_cell.angle_beta   90.00
_cell.angle_gamma   90.00
#
_symmetry.space_group_name_H-M   'P 1'
#
loop_
_entity.id
_entity.type
_entity.pdbx_description
1 polymer ?
#
loop_
_entity_poly.entity_id
_entity_poly.type
_entity_poly.pdbx_seq_one_letter_code
_entity_poly.pdbx_strand_id
1 'polypeptide(L)'
;MVAAAAPPVVKGISRVVGKAMDVGNLPNQLAARIIKESLNSPEQIAAVRAALQQAQQQGLDLTAQQAIARNELIVPGLQATIEKAIKKTGLVDTKLAKEASQEAARLTTIKNITPDLQASINIRAASAKPFYEAADKAVLPIDSELASVISRMPEGTLAAAANIAKMEGRPFIMGKTTPPKIVETGVLDAAGNPVTKEIPGKTAEITGESLHYIKRALSDIAYGPTSTTGAGRDTQLAARKLLEDYIKVFETKVPNYGEARRIYSDLSAPVNQAQVLKEMVSVLEKPGGGERIGPFLNVLGRGEQAMLKRAGGRGGPRFESLAEVLTPDQISAVREVARQLETQTAIKTQITAGQQRAAELIKDELPNYRLPNIFNVFATTANKVLDTLGVQVGQKTMQKLANASLSVKSFDELLSTLPGEERSKVLRAISNPNTWGKTGATIMKSATAAMTPPVSLDVSGTAENMSPAERQLANQVRMEQRNMLNPNSANQNNLMR
;
A
#
# COMPACT_ATOMS: atom_id res chain seq x y z
N MET A 1 -43.21 -33.12 -86.49
CA MET A 1 -42.58 -32.12 -85.60
C MET A 1 -43.30 -32.17 -84.26
N VAL A 2 -42.64 -32.71 -83.24
CA VAL A 2 -43.23 -33.06 -81.93
C VAL A 2 -42.76 -32.06 -80.87
N ALA A 3 -43.74 -31.53 -80.13
CA ALA A 3 -43.78 -31.05 -78.73
C ALA A 3 -42.57 -30.33 -78.10
N ALA A 4 -42.83 -29.21 -77.40
CA ALA A 4 -43.11 -29.26 -75.95
C ALA A 4 -43.28 -27.83 -75.37
N ALA A 5 -44.33 -27.66 -74.58
CA ALA A 5 -44.66 -26.46 -73.82
C ALA A 5 -43.80 -26.33 -72.55
N ALA A 6 -43.46 -25.09 -72.18
CA ALA A 6 -42.69 -24.76 -70.99
C ALA A 6 -43.56 -24.71 -69.71
N PRO A 7 -43.07 -25.16 -68.54
CA PRO A 7 -43.73 -24.94 -67.26
C PRO A 7 -43.29 -23.62 -66.58
N PRO A 8 -44.10 -23.06 -65.66
CA PRO A 8 -43.84 -21.76 -65.04
C PRO A 8 -42.83 -21.83 -63.89
N VAL A 9 -42.06 -20.75 -63.74
CA VAL A 9 -41.04 -20.52 -62.72
C VAL A 9 -41.69 -20.25 -61.36
N VAL A 10 -41.52 -21.16 -60.40
CA VAL A 10 -41.78 -20.92 -58.97
C VAL A 10 -40.46 -20.49 -58.31
N LYS A 11 -40.26 -19.17 -58.14
CA LYS A 11 -39.17 -18.61 -57.31
C LYS A 11 -39.69 -18.39 -55.89
N GLY A 12 -39.49 -19.37 -55.02
CA GLY A 12 -39.99 -19.28 -53.65
C GLY A 12 -39.38 -20.24 -52.64
N ILE A 13 -38.13 -20.69 -52.77
CA ILE A 13 -37.48 -21.52 -51.73
C ILE A 13 -35.97 -21.23 -51.69
N SER A 14 -35.55 -20.16 -51.00
CA SER A 14 -34.11 -19.91 -50.75
C SER A 14 -33.80 -19.29 -49.37
N ARG A 15 -34.72 -19.38 -48.39
CA ARG A 15 -34.50 -18.85 -47.01
C ARG A 15 -34.17 -19.85 -45.91
N VAL A 16 -34.08 -21.16 -46.19
CA VAL A 16 -33.98 -22.17 -45.11
C VAL A 16 -32.57 -22.73 -44.91
N VAL A 17 -31.64 -22.56 -45.85
CA VAL A 17 -30.29 -23.17 -45.76
C VAL A 17 -29.33 -22.40 -44.84
N GLY A 18 -29.62 -21.13 -44.51
CA GLY A 18 -28.76 -20.29 -43.65
C GLY A 18 -28.83 -20.59 -42.13
N LYS A 19 -29.78 -21.43 -41.67
CA LYS A 19 -29.98 -21.69 -40.22
C LYS A 19 -29.32 -22.98 -39.70
N ALA A 20 -28.85 -23.87 -40.57
CA ALA A 20 -28.28 -25.16 -40.16
C ALA A 20 -26.78 -25.09 -39.79
N MET A 21 -26.02 -24.14 -40.35
CA MET A 21 -24.60 -23.95 -40.01
C MET A 21 -24.36 -23.30 -38.64
N ASP A 22 -25.40 -22.74 -38.01
CA ASP A 22 -25.26 -22.00 -36.74
C ASP A 22 -25.40 -22.88 -35.48
N VAL A 23 -25.83 -24.14 -35.62
CA VAL A 23 -26.11 -25.03 -34.48
C VAL A 23 -24.84 -25.39 -33.70
N GLY A 24 -23.70 -25.51 -34.38
CA GLY A 24 -22.40 -25.79 -33.75
C GLY A 24 -21.85 -24.62 -32.91
N ASN A 25 -22.20 -23.38 -33.26
CA ASN A 25 -21.75 -22.17 -32.57
C ASN A 25 -22.77 -21.64 -31.54
N LEU A 26 -23.93 -22.31 -31.44
CA LEU A 26 -25.00 -21.96 -30.52
C LEU A 26 -24.54 -21.80 -29.06
N PRO A 27 -23.68 -22.66 -28.48
CA PRO A 27 -23.19 -22.45 -27.11
C PRO A 27 -22.41 -21.15 -26.92
N ASN A 28 -21.63 -20.71 -27.92
CA ASN A 28 -20.89 -19.45 -27.85
C ASN A 28 -21.85 -18.25 -27.96
N GLN A 29 -22.81 -18.30 -28.89
CA GLN A 29 -23.82 -17.25 -29.04
C GLN A 29 -24.68 -17.10 -27.77
N LEU A 30 -25.06 -18.21 -27.13
CA LEU A 30 -25.80 -18.20 -25.87
C LEU A 30 -24.96 -17.66 -24.72
N ALA A 31 -23.68 -18.03 -24.63
CA ALA A 31 -22.77 -17.50 -23.61
C ALA A 31 -22.55 -15.98 -23.79
N ALA A 32 -22.41 -15.51 -25.02
CA ALA A 32 -22.34 -14.08 -25.33
C ALA A 32 -23.64 -13.34 -24.96
N ARG A 33 -24.81 -13.95 -25.21
CA ARG A 33 -26.11 -13.40 -24.81
C ARG A 33 -26.25 -13.31 -23.29
N ILE A 34 -25.82 -14.33 -22.55
CA ILE A 34 -25.81 -14.32 -21.08
C ILE A 34 -24.93 -13.18 -20.55
N ILE A 35 -23.74 -12.96 -21.13
CA ILE A 35 -22.87 -11.84 -20.76
C ILE A 35 -23.61 -10.52 -20.99
N LYS A 36 -24.25 -10.35 -22.15
CA LYS A 36 -25.05 -9.16 -22.43
C LYS A 36 -26.19 -8.99 -21.43
N GLU A 37 -26.96 -10.04 -21.12
CA GLU A 37 -28.09 -9.97 -20.17
C GLU A 37 -27.63 -9.64 -18.74
N SER A 38 -26.40 -10.01 -18.39
CA SER A 38 -25.77 -9.64 -17.12
C SER A 38 -25.24 -8.20 -17.08
N LEU A 39 -25.28 -7.50 -18.22
CA LEU A 39 -24.89 -6.10 -18.40
C LEU A 39 -26.15 -5.28 -18.69
N ASN A 40 -26.38 -4.22 -17.91
CA ASN A 40 -27.62 -3.47 -17.94
C ASN A 40 -27.74 -2.52 -19.15
N SER A 41 -26.66 -2.32 -19.92
CA SER A 41 -26.68 -1.40 -21.06
C SER A 41 -25.61 -1.69 -22.13
N PRO A 42 -25.81 -1.25 -23.39
CA PRO A 42 -24.80 -1.34 -24.45
C PRO A 42 -23.48 -0.61 -24.12
N GLU A 43 -23.56 0.48 -23.34
CA GLU A 43 -22.39 1.24 -22.89
C GLU A 43 -21.53 0.40 -21.94
N GLN A 44 -22.15 -0.42 -21.06
CA GLN A 44 -21.40 -1.35 -20.21
C GLN A 44 -20.68 -2.42 -21.02
N ILE A 45 -21.27 -2.91 -22.12
CA ILE A 45 -20.61 -3.88 -23.02
C ILE A 45 -19.40 -3.23 -23.69
N ALA A 46 -19.55 -2.01 -24.19
CA ALA A 46 -18.44 -1.26 -24.80
C ALA A 46 -17.32 -1.01 -23.77
N ALA A 47 -17.67 -0.64 -22.54
CA ALA A 47 -16.72 -0.41 -21.47
C ALA A 47 -15.99 -1.70 -21.05
N VAL A 48 -16.71 -2.83 -20.92
CA VAL A 48 -16.11 -4.14 -20.66
C VAL A 48 -15.15 -4.53 -21.78
N ARG A 49 -15.55 -4.38 -23.05
CA ARG A 49 -14.67 -4.67 -24.19
C ARG A 49 -13.43 -3.77 -24.18
N ALA A 50 -13.58 -2.47 -23.92
CA ALA A 50 -12.45 -1.55 -23.83
C ALA A 50 -11.47 -1.97 -22.71
N ALA A 51 -11.99 -2.34 -21.53
CA ALA A 51 -11.18 -2.84 -20.42
C ALA A 51 -10.40 -4.12 -20.78
N LEU A 52 -11.03 -5.05 -21.51
CA LEU A 52 -10.37 -6.26 -21.99
C LEU A 52 -9.28 -5.93 -23.03
N GLN A 53 -9.59 -5.09 -24.02
CA GLN A 53 -8.63 -4.70 -25.05
C GLN A 53 -7.42 -3.96 -24.45
N GLN A 54 -7.64 -3.09 -23.48
CA GLN A 54 -6.57 -2.41 -22.77
C GLN A 54 -5.67 -3.39 -22.01
N ALA A 55 -6.25 -4.38 -21.32
CA ALA A 55 -5.48 -5.41 -20.63
C ALA A 55 -4.67 -6.29 -21.61
N GLN A 56 -5.22 -6.59 -22.80
CA GLN A 56 -4.50 -7.28 -23.87
C GLN A 56 -3.33 -6.45 -24.43
N GLN A 57 -3.54 -5.16 -24.69
CA GLN A 57 -2.51 -4.24 -25.19
C GLN A 57 -1.35 -4.11 -24.19
N GLN A 58 -1.64 -4.20 -22.89
CA GLN A 58 -0.64 -4.19 -21.83
C GLN A 58 0.05 -5.55 -21.63
N GLY A 59 -0.34 -6.60 -22.37
CA GLY A 59 0.25 -7.94 -22.26
C GLY A 59 0.00 -8.61 -20.90
N LEU A 60 -1.03 -8.20 -20.16
CA LEU A 60 -1.26 -8.68 -18.80
C LEU A 60 -1.99 -10.03 -18.81
N ASP A 61 -1.45 -11.01 -18.11
CA ASP A 61 -2.13 -12.31 -17.90
C ASP A 61 -3.20 -12.23 -16.80
N LEU A 62 -4.30 -11.53 -17.12
CA LEU A 62 -5.46 -11.36 -16.25
C LEU A 62 -6.60 -12.29 -16.64
N THR A 63 -7.48 -12.56 -15.68
CA THR A 63 -8.82 -13.06 -15.98
C THR A 63 -9.72 -11.93 -16.48
N ALA A 64 -10.85 -12.27 -17.10
CA ALA A 64 -11.84 -11.27 -17.51
C ALA A 64 -12.34 -10.45 -16.30
N GLN A 65 -12.60 -11.11 -15.16
CA GLN A 65 -13.04 -10.47 -13.92
C GLN A 65 -12.03 -9.42 -13.44
N GLN A 66 -10.74 -9.74 -13.53
CA GLN A 66 -9.63 -8.86 -13.14
C GLN A 66 -9.46 -7.68 -14.10
N ALA A 67 -9.49 -7.90 -15.41
CA ALA A 67 -9.39 -6.81 -16.38
C ALA A 67 -10.54 -5.79 -16.24
N ILE A 68 -11.75 -6.29 -15.97
CA ILE A 68 -12.93 -5.45 -15.74
C ILE A 68 -12.79 -4.65 -14.44
N ALA A 69 -12.48 -5.33 -13.32
CA ALA A 69 -12.37 -4.67 -12.02
C ALA A 69 -11.19 -3.69 -11.93
N ARG A 70 -10.08 -3.97 -12.65
CA ARG A 70 -8.90 -3.09 -12.75
C ARG A 70 -9.21 -1.73 -13.37
N ASN A 71 -10.25 -1.65 -14.21
CA ASN A 71 -10.73 -0.41 -14.82
C ASN A 71 -11.87 0.23 -14.02
N GLU A 72 -12.03 -0.15 -12.75
CA GLU A 72 -13.05 0.38 -11.83
C GLU A 72 -14.50 0.21 -12.33
N LEU A 73 -14.71 -0.71 -13.28
CA LEU A 73 -16.04 -0.99 -13.81
C LEU A 73 -16.87 -1.76 -12.79
N ILE A 74 -18.00 -1.17 -12.43
CA ILE A 74 -18.98 -1.76 -11.52
C ILE A 74 -20.00 -2.56 -12.34
N VAL A 75 -19.76 -3.86 -12.48
CA VAL A 75 -20.67 -4.80 -13.18
C VAL A 75 -20.97 -6.05 -12.32
N PRO A 76 -21.67 -5.88 -11.17
CA PRO A 76 -21.90 -6.96 -10.20
C PRO A 76 -22.61 -8.18 -10.78
N GLY A 77 -23.59 -7.95 -11.67
CA GLY A 77 -24.33 -9.01 -12.36
C GLY A 77 -23.42 -9.89 -13.22
N LEU A 78 -22.51 -9.29 -13.99
CA LEU A 78 -21.52 -10.00 -14.79
C LEU A 78 -20.52 -10.76 -13.91
N GLN A 79 -19.99 -10.11 -12.87
CA GLN A 79 -19.03 -10.74 -11.94
C GLN A 79 -19.63 -11.97 -11.26
N ALA A 80 -20.87 -11.88 -10.76
CA ALA A 80 -21.58 -13.01 -10.16
C ALA A 80 -21.91 -14.11 -11.19
N THR A 81 -22.22 -13.74 -12.42
CA THR A 81 -22.52 -14.67 -13.52
C THR A 81 -21.29 -15.50 -13.90
N ILE A 82 -20.13 -14.86 -14.05
CA ILE A 82 -18.85 -15.53 -14.31
C ILE A 82 -18.50 -16.49 -13.16
N GLU A 83 -18.59 -16.02 -11.91
CA GLU A 83 -18.31 -16.84 -10.72
C GLU A 83 -19.20 -18.09 -10.65
N LYS A 84 -20.49 -17.94 -10.97
CA LYS A 84 -21.44 -19.06 -11.01
C LYS A 84 -21.12 -20.05 -12.13
N ALA A 85 -20.68 -19.57 -13.29
CA ALA A 85 -20.26 -20.40 -14.39
C ALA A 85 -19.07 -21.28 -13.99
N ILE A 86 -18.02 -20.67 -13.41
CA ILE A 86 -16.82 -21.38 -12.93
C ILE A 86 -17.19 -22.47 -11.90
N LYS A 87 -18.05 -22.15 -10.93
CA LYS A 87 -18.52 -23.11 -9.91
C LYS A 87 -19.29 -24.28 -10.50
N LYS A 88 -20.19 -24.02 -11.45
CA LYS A 88 -21.05 -25.05 -12.09
C LYS A 88 -20.26 -25.97 -13.02
N THR A 89 -19.13 -25.53 -13.56
CA THR A 89 -18.32 -26.29 -14.52
C THR A 89 -17.13 -27.00 -13.90
N GLY A 90 -16.94 -26.91 -12.57
CA GLY A 90 -15.81 -27.53 -11.87
C GLY A 90 -14.45 -26.87 -12.17
N LEU A 91 -14.42 -25.62 -12.65
CA LEU A 91 -13.18 -24.90 -12.98
C LEU A 91 -12.63 -24.07 -11.80
N VAL A 92 -13.12 -24.34 -10.59
CA VAL A 92 -12.71 -23.63 -9.37
C VAL A 92 -11.21 -23.82 -9.12
N ASP A 93 -10.71 -25.04 -9.26
CA ASP A 93 -9.28 -25.33 -9.04
C ASP A 93 -8.39 -24.63 -10.07
N THR A 94 -8.83 -24.54 -11.33
CA THR A 94 -8.11 -23.79 -12.37
C THR A 94 -8.05 -22.30 -12.05
N LYS A 95 -9.15 -21.71 -11.55
CA LYS A 95 -9.18 -20.33 -11.09
C LYS A 95 -8.23 -20.12 -9.90
N LEU A 96 -8.29 -20.99 -8.90
CA LEU A 96 -7.44 -20.92 -7.70
C LEU A 96 -5.96 -21.08 -8.05
N ALA A 97 -5.60 -21.98 -8.98
CA ALA A 97 -4.23 -22.14 -9.45
C ALA A 97 -3.70 -20.85 -10.11
N LYS A 98 -4.54 -20.17 -10.91
CA LYS A 98 -4.17 -18.87 -11.51
C LYS A 98 -4.02 -17.78 -10.46
N GLU A 99 -4.93 -17.70 -9.49
CA GLU A 99 -4.83 -16.75 -8.37
C GLU A 99 -3.55 -16.99 -7.53
N ALA A 100 -3.20 -18.25 -7.26
CA ALA A 100 -1.98 -18.64 -6.56
C ALA A 100 -0.71 -18.29 -7.35
N SER A 101 -0.71 -18.50 -8.67
CA SER A 101 0.40 -18.07 -9.54
C SER A 101 0.58 -16.54 -9.50
N GLN A 102 -0.52 -15.78 -9.51
CA GLN A 102 -0.46 -14.33 -9.40
C GLN A 102 -0.02 -13.87 -8.00
N GLU A 103 -0.40 -14.57 -6.93
CA GLU A 103 0.12 -14.34 -5.57
C GLU A 103 1.63 -14.55 -5.52
N ALA A 104 2.13 -15.66 -6.05
CA ALA A 104 3.56 -15.92 -6.14
C ALA A 104 4.30 -14.83 -6.95
N ALA A 105 3.68 -14.33 -8.03
CA ALA A 105 4.24 -13.24 -8.83
C ALA A 105 4.30 -11.90 -8.05
N ARG A 106 3.27 -11.57 -7.25
CA ARG A 106 3.29 -10.38 -6.38
C ARG A 106 4.40 -10.45 -5.32
N LEU A 107 4.51 -11.59 -4.65
CA LEU A 107 5.58 -11.83 -3.68
C LEU A 107 6.96 -11.73 -4.33
N THR A 108 7.13 -12.33 -5.52
CA THR A 108 8.37 -12.27 -6.28
C THR A 108 8.69 -10.84 -6.71
N THR A 109 7.68 -10.04 -7.08
CA THR A 109 7.86 -8.63 -7.44
C THR A 109 8.47 -7.84 -6.27
N ILE A 110 7.95 -7.97 -5.05
CA ILE A 110 8.50 -7.30 -3.87
C ILE A 110 9.89 -7.86 -3.54
N LYS A 111 10.09 -9.18 -3.62
CA LYS A 111 11.39 -9.83 -3.34
C LYS A 111 12.48 -9.36 -4.33
N ASN A 112 12.16 -9.19 -5.61
CA ASN A 112 13.11 -8.77 -6.64
C ASN A 112 13.59 -7.32 -6.48
N ILE A 113 12.73 -6.44 -5.96
CA ILE A 113 13.11 -5.04 -5.68
C ILE A 113 13.77 -4.87 -4.31
N THR A 114 13.83 -5.94 -3.50
CA THR A 114 14.39 -5.92 -2.15
C THR A 114 15.90 -6.10 -2.21
N PRO A 115 16.70 -5.13 -1.73
CA PRO A 115 18.15 -5.30 -1.63
C PRO A 115 18.51 -6.46 -0.68
N ASP A 116 19.65 -7.11 -0.90
CA ASP A 116 20.15 -8.09 0.04
C ASP A 116 20.54 -7.40 1.36
N LEU A 117 19.75 -7.66 2.40
CA LEU A 117 19.95 -7.09 3.73
C LEU A 117 21.32 -7.43 4.31
N GLN A 118 21.75 -8.69 4.23
CA GLN A 118 22.98 -9.12 4.88
C GLN A 118 24.20 -8.60 4.13
N ALA A 119 24.16 -8.64 2.80
CA ALA A 119 25.21 -8.02 1.98
C ALA A 119 25.30 -6.51 2.26
N SER A 120 24.17 -5.81 2.34
CA SER A 120 24.13 -4.37 2.63
C SER A 120 24.66 -4.04 4.03
N ILE A 121 24.33 -4.85 5.06
CA ILE A 121 24.89 -4.71 6.41
C ILE A 121 26.40 -4.90 6.38
N ASN A 122 26.88 -5.94 5.69
CA ASN A 122 28.31 -6.26 5.61
C ASN A 122 29.09 -5.16 4.88
N ILE A 123 28.59 -4.68 3.74
CA ILE A 123 29.21 -3.58 2.97
C ILE A 123 29.29 -2.32 3.83
N ARG A 124 28.17 -1.89 4.43
CA ARG A 124 28.13 -0.72 5.31
C ARG A 124 29.15 -0.83 6.45
N ALA A 125 29.20 -1.97 7.13
CA ALA A 125 30.12 -2.19 8.24
C ALA A 125 31.57 -2.20 7.76
N ALA A 126 31.88 -2.95 6.69
CA ALA A 126 33.23 -3.07 6.15
C ALA A 126 33.78 -1.73 5.62
N SER A 127 32.94 -0.90 5.00
CA SER A 127 33.35 0.41 4.46
C SER A 127 33.59 1.45 5.55
N ALA A 128 32.78 1.46 6.62
CA ALA A 128 32.93 2.44 7.69
C ALA A 128 33.98 2.03 8.75
N LYS A 129 34.20 0.73 8.94
CA LYS A 129 35.05 0.19 10.01
C LYS A 129 36.48 0.76 10.04
N PRO A 130 37.24 0.85 8.93
CA PRO A 130 38.60 1.38 8.97
C PRO A 130 38.67 2.82 9.48
N PHE A 131 37.66 3.63 9.17
CA PHE A 131 37.57 5.01 9.61
C PHE A 131 37.20 5.13 11.09
N TYR A 132 36.29 4.28 11.59
CA TYR A 132 36.03 4.18 13.03
C TYR A 132 37.28 3.72 13.80
N GLU A 133 37.99 2.70 13.33
CA GLU A 133 39.22 2.23 13.99
C GLU A 133 40.34 3.28 14.00
N ALA A 134 40.43 4.11 12.95
CA ALA A 134 41.35 5.24 12.91
C ALA A 134 40.91 6.37 13.85
N ALA A 135 39.60 6.64 13.94
CA ALA A 135 39.04 7.61 14.86
C ALA A 135 39.24 7.20 16.32
N ASP A 136 39.02 5.93 16.65
CA ASP A 136 39.14 5.38 18.01
C ASP A 136 40.53 5.60 18.61
N LYS A 137 41.57 5.50 17.76
CA LYS A 137 42.99 5.70 18.13
C LYS A 137 43.39 7.17 18.27
N ALA A 138 42.57 8.12 17.84
CA ALA A 138 42.90 9.54 17.97
C ALA A 138 42.99 9.92 19.45
N VAL A 139 44.03 10.68 19.84
CA VAL A 139 44.20 11.23 21.19
C VAL A 139 44.16 12.74 21.07
N LEU A 140 43.26 13.38 21.82
CA LEU A 140 42.95 14.80 21.67
C LEU A 140 43.08 15.52 23.01
N PRO A 141 43.63 16.73 23.05
CA PRO A 141 43.52 17.57 24.23
C PRO A 141 42.07 17.99 24.46
N ILE A 142 41.65 18.06 25.72
CA ILE A 142 40.39 18.67 26.13
C ILE A 142 40.59 20.18 26.14
N ASP A 143 40.49 20.78 24.95
CA ASP A 143 40.54 22.23 24.75
C ASP A 143 39.23 22.93 25.19
N SER A 144 39.17 24.26 25.07
CA SER A 144 38.02 25.05 25.54
C SER A 144 36.71 24.68 24.82
N GLU A 145 36.77 24.30 23.55
CA GLU A 145 35.62 23.92 22.75
C GLU A 145 35.05 22.58 23.23
N LEU A 146 35.91 21.57 23.40
CA LEU A 146 35.52 20.26 23.90
C LEU A 146 35.09 20.32 25.38
N ALA A 147 35.79 21.11 26.20
CA ALA A 147 35.43 21.34 27.60
C ALA A 147 34.04 21.98 27.72
N SER A 148 33.71 22.94 26.84
CA SER A 148 32.41 23.62 26.85
C SER A 148 31.25 22.64 26.60
N VAL A 149 31.36 21.76 25.60
CA VAL A 149 30.31 20.75 25.34
C VAL A 149 30.22 19.71 26.46
N ILE A 150 31.36 19.29 27.05
CA ILE A 150 31.38 18.35 28.18
C ILE A 150 30.72 18.95 29.42
N SER A 151 30.97 20.24 29.71
CA SER A 151 30.42 20.91 30.88
C SER A 151 28.89 21.05 30.89
N ARG A 152 28.26 20.98 29.69
CA ARG A 152 26.80 21.05 29.52
C ARG A 152 26.10 19.69 29.63
N MET A 153 26.87 18.60 29.75
CA MET A 153 26.30 17.24 29.79
C MET A 153 25.49 17.03 31.08
N PRO A 154 24.34 16.32 30.99
CA PRO A 154 23.61 15.90 32.17
C PRO A 154 24.51 15.12 33.14
N GLU A 155 24.24 15.26 34.43
CA GLU A 155 24.95 14.51 35.46
C GLU A 155 24.88 12.99 35.19
N GLY A 156 25.99 12.30 35.42
CA GLY A 156 26.09 10.86 35.18
C GLY A 156 26.40 10.45 33.73
N THR A 157 26.37 11.36 32.75
CA THR A 157 26.68 11.04 31.33
C THR A 157 28.06 10.39 31.16
N LEU A 158 29.10 10.95 31.80
CA LEU A 158 30.46 10.39 31.73
C LEU A 158 30.57 9.03 32.42
N ALA A 159 29.87 8.84 33.55
CA ALA A 159 29.82 7.57 34.24
C ALA A 159 29.10 6.50 33.40
N ALA A 160 28.00 6.88 32.73
CA ALA A 160 27.30 6.01 31.79
C ALA A 160 28.19 5.64 30.59
N ALA A 161 28.92 6.59 30.02
CA ALA A 161 29.88 6.33 28.94
C ALA A 161 30.97 5.33 29.36
N ALA A 162 31.57 5.53 30.54
CA ALA A 162 32.56 4.62 31.10
C ALA A 162 31.98 3.22 31.38
N ASN A 163 30.73 3.13 31.84
CA ASN A 163 30.03 1.87 32.05
C ASN A 163 29.76 1.14 30.73
N ILE A 164 29.34 1.85 29.67
CA ILE A 164 29.16 1.26 28.33
C ILE A 164 30.48 0.69 27.82
N ALA A 165 31.58 1.45 27.90
CA ALA A 165 32.90 0.97 27.51
C ALA A 165 33.30 -0.29 28.28
N LYS A 166 33.11 -0.27 29.61
CA LYS A 166 33.39 -1.42 30.49
C LYS A 166 32.59 -2.67 30.09
N MET A 167 31.30 -2.54 29.79
CA MET A 167 30.45 -3.67 29.36
C MET A 167 30.90 -4.27 28.03
N GLU A 168 31.53 -3.48 27.16
CA GLU A 168 32.09 -3.93 25.88
C GLU A 168 33.54 -4.41 25.99
N GLY A 169 34.10 -4.45 27.19
CA GLY A 169 35.50 -4.83 27.42
C GLY A 169 36.51 -3.83 26.85
N ARG A 170 36.10 -2.56 26.67
CA ARG A 170 36.92 -1.47 26.13
C ARG A 170 37.31 -0.46 27.22
N PRO A 171 38.49 0.18 27.12
CA PRO A 171 38.90 1.19 28.09
C PRO A 171 38.15 2.51 27.87
N PHE A 172 37.89 3.24 28.95
CA PHE A 172 37.48 4.63 28.90
C PHE A 172 38.64 5.51 29.37
N ILE A 173 39.28 6.22 28.45
CA ILE A 173 40.50 7.00 28.68
C ILE A 173 40.16 8.50 28.62
N MET A 174 40.17 9.14 29.79
CA MET A 174 40.05 10.58 29.94
C MET A 174 41.05 11.05 31.01
N GLY A 175 42.05 11.80 30.60
CA GLY A 175 43.10 12.35 31.46
C GLY A 175 42.58 13.41 32.42
N LYS A 176 43.42 13.81 33.38
CA LYS A 176 43.15 14.92 34.30
C LYS A 176 43.97 16.14 33.91
N THR A 177 43.35 17.31 33.89
CA THR A 177 44.08 18.57 33.71
C THR A 177 44.81 18.90 35.00
N THR A 178 46.12 19.13 34.91
CA THR A 178 46.94 19.57 36.05
C THR A 178 47.44 20.99 35.79
N PRO A 179 47.19 21.96 36.68
CA PRO A 179 47.73 23.30 36.53
C PRO A 179 49.26 23.28 36.66
N PRO A 180 49.97 24.30 36.11
CA PRO A 180 51.39 24.49 36.39
C PRO A 180 51.62 24.56 37.90
N LYS A 181 52.67 23.88 38.37
CA LYS A 181 53.04 23.90 39.80
C LYS A 181 54.51 24.25 39.94
N ILE A 182 54.78 25.17 40.84
CA ILE A 182 56.13 25.49 41.29
C ILE A 182 56.47 24.47 42.37
N VAL A 183 57.52 23.67 42.16
CA VAL A 183 58.03 22.72 43.14
C VAL A 183 59.42 23.12 43.58
N GLU A 184 59.70 22.98 44.87
CA GLU A 184 61.06 23.15 45.40
C GLU A 184 61.92 21.96 44.95
N THR A 185 63.10 22.25 44.42
CA THR A 185 63.99 21.22 43.85
C THR A 185 64.78 20.44 44.91
N GLY A 186 64.63 20.81 46.19
CA GLY A 186 65.46 20.29 47.29
C GLY A 186 66.90 20.84 47.29
N VAL A 187 67.23 21.74 46.37
CA VAL A 187 68.52 22.44 46.29
C VAL A 187 68.32 23.86 46.83
N LEU A 188 69.19 24.29 47.75
CA LEU A 188 69.25 25.66 48.23
C LEU A 188 70.21 26.48 47.37
N ASP A 189 69.89 27.73 47.09
CA ASP A 189 70.79 28.68 46.44
C ASP A 189 71.91 29.15 47.40
N ALA A 190 72.82 29.99 46.90
CA ALA A 190 73.94 30.51 47.68
C ALA A 190 73.51 31.40 48.87
N ALA A 191 72.26 31.84 48.93
CA ALA A 191 71.68 32.61 50.02
C ALA A 191 70.82 31.75 50.97
N GLY A 192 70.74 30.42 50.74
CA GLY A 192 69.97 29.50 51.55
C GLY A 192 68.47 29.44 51.20
N ASN A 193 68.04 30.01 50.07
CA ASN A 193 66.64 29.92 49.62
C ASN A 193 66.42 28.69 48.73
N PRO A 194 65.27 28.03 48.79
CA PRO A 194 64.97 26.89 47.93
C PRO A 194 64.88 27.32 46.46
N VAL A 195 65.69 26.67 45.62
CA VAL A 195 65.59 26.79 44.17
C VAL A 195 64.31 26.10 43.73
N THR A 196 63.42 26.85 43.08
CA THR A 196 62.16 26.32 42.57
C THR A 196 62.27 25.95 41.10
N LYS A 197 61.49 24.94 40.70
CA LYS A 197 61.31 24.53 39.31
C LYS A 197 59.83 24.55 38.97
N GLU A 198 59.49 25.23 37.88
CA GLU A 198 58.16 25.17 37.32
C GLU A 198 57.96 23.84 36.59
N ILE A 199 56.96 23.07 37.01
CA ILE A 199 56.44 21.93 36.24
C ILE A 199 55.31 22.48 35.38
N PRO A 200 55.43 22.42 34.04
CA PRO A 200 54.37 22.86 33.14
C PRO A 200 53.08 22.09 33.41
N GLY A 201 51.94 22.79 33.32
CA GLY A 201 50.64 22.13 33.39
C GLY A 201 50.44 21.14 32.23
N LYS A 202 49.64 20.10 32.45
CA LYS A 202 49.23 19.15 31.41
C LYS A 202 47.73 19.29 31.18
N THR A 203 47.32 19.51 29.94
CA THR A 203 45.91 19.46 29.55
C THR A 203 45.43 18.02 29.57
N ALA A 204 44.23 17.77 30.09
CA ALA A 204 43.61 16.45 29.98
C ALA A 204 43.54 16.01 28.51
N GLU A 205 43.76 14.73 28.26
CA GLU A 205 43.64 14.12 26.93
C GLU A 205 42.50 13.10 26.93
N ILE A 206 41.82 12.92 25.81
CA ILE A 206 40.74 11.95 25.65
C ILE A 206 40.90 11.23 24.32
N THR A 207 40.57 9.94 24.28
CA THR A 207 40.61 9.17 23.03
C THR A 207 39.34 9.36 22.20
N GLY A 208 39.43 9.18 20.89
CA GLY A 208 38.26 9.15 20.01
C GLY A 208 37.29 8.04 20.39
N GLU A 209 37.79 6.89 20.86
CA GLU A 209 36.96 5.78 21.38
C GLU A 209 36.14 6.25 22.60
N SER A 210 36.76 6.96 23.56
CA SER A 210 36.05 7.55 24.70
C SER A 210 35.03 8.60 24.29
N LEU A 211 35.35 9.44 23.30
CA LEU A 211 34.39 10.40 22.73
C LEU A 211 33.20 9.69 22.07
N HIS A 212 33.43 8.54 21.44
CA HIS A 212 32.34 7.72 20.91
C HIS A 212 31.41 7.19 22.01
N TYR A 213 31.96 6.75 23.14
CA TYR A 213 31.15 6.32 24.28
C TYR A 213 30.34 7.44 24.90
N ILE A 214 30.90 8.65 25.00
CA ILE A 214 30.15 9.85 25.43
C ILE A 214 29.00 10.14 24.47
N LYS A 215 29.23 10.05 23.14
CA LYS A 215 28.17 10.18 22.12
C LYS A 215 27.03 9.20 22.39
N ARG A 216 27.36 7.94 22.70
CA ARG A 216 26.35 6.90 22.95
C ARG A 216 25.54 7.17 24.21
N ALA A 217 26.20 7.51 25.31
CA ALA A 217 25.52 7.88 26.56
C ALA A 217 24.56 9.08 26.36
N LEU A 218 25.00 10.14 25.66
CA LEU A 218 24.13 11.26 25.32
C LEU A 218 22.97 10.86 24.39
N SER A 219 23.23 9.96 23.43
CA SER A 219 22.21 9.43 22.54
C SER A 219 21.12 8.65 23.27
N ASP A 220 21.47 7.90 24.32
CA ASP A 220 20.51 7.16 25.13
C ASP A 220 19.57 8.10 25.90
N ILE A 221 20.10 9.23 26.38
CA ILE A 221 19.27 10.28 27.01
C ILE A 221 18.37 10.95 25.97
N ALA A 222 18.91 11.30 24.80
CA ALA A 222 18.22 12.03 23.74
C ALA A 222 17.10 11.22 23.04
N TYR A 223 17.31 9.91 22.87
CA TYR A 223 16.45 9.02 22.09
C TYR A 223 15.90 7.82 22.88
N GLY A 224 16.02 7.86 24.21
CA GLY A 224 15.33 6.91 25.10
C GLY A 224 13.80 6.95 24.95
N PRO A 225 13.08 6.07 25.66
CA PRO A 225 11.62 6.06 25.65
C PRO A 225 11.03 7.46 25.89
N THR A 226 10.02 7.84 25.12
CA THR A 226 9.41 9.17 25.22
C THR A 226 8.92 9.42 26.64
N SER A 227 9.38 10.52 27.25
CA SER A 227 8.95 10.88 28.60
C SER A 227 7.43 11.14 28.65
N THR A 228 6.79 10.62 29.70
CA THR A 228 5.39 10.90 30.02
C THR A 228 5.20 12.26 30.68
N THR A 229 6.27 12.87 31.20
CA THR A 229 6.26 14.20 31.83
C THR A 229 6.74 15.30 30.88
N GLY A 230 6.20 16.52 31.00
CA GLY A 230 6.63 17.69 30.22
C GLY A 230 8.11 17.99 30.41
N ALA A 231 8.58 18.09 31.66
CA ALA A 231 9.98 18.32 31.99
C ALA A 231 10.92 17.27 31.36
N GLY A 232 10.54 15.99 31.33
CA GLY A 232 11.36 14.96 30.69
C GLY A 232 11.41 15.08 29.17
N ARG A 233 10.36 15.60 28.51
CA ARG A 233 10.39 15.89 27.07
C ARG A 233 11.32 17.06 26.76
N ASP A 234 11.30 18.09 27.59
CA ASP A 234 12.20 19.25 27.46
C ASP A 234 13.66 18.84 27.69
N THR A 235 13.93 17.98 28.67
CA THR A 235 15.25 17.40 28.87
C THR A 235 15.71 16.59 27.65
N GLN A 236 14.83 15.77 27.05
CA GLN A 236 15.16 15.04 25.82
C GLN A 236 15.46 15.97 24.64
N LEU A 237 14.70 17.07 24.49
CA LEU A 237 14.95 18.09 23.47
C LEU A 237 16.30 18.79 23.69
N ALA A 238 16.60 19.21 24.92
CA ALA A 238 17.87 19.81 25.28
C ALA A 238 19.05 18.83 25.04
N ALA A 239 18.88 17.55 25.39
CA ALA A 239 19.87 16.51 25.14
C ALA A 239 20.11 16.28 23.64
N ARG A 240 19.09 16.36 22.79
CA ARG A 240 19.26 16.28 21.32
C ARG A 240 20.11 17.43 20.79
N LYS A 241 19.80 18.66 21.20
CA LYS A 241 20.57 19.84 20.81
C LYS A 241 22.02 19.76 21.29
N LEU A 242 22.24 19.32 22.53
CA LEU A 242 23.59 19.11 23.04
C LEU A 242 24.34 18.02 22.29
N LEU A 243 23.66 16.91 21.95
CA LEU A 243 24.23 15.84 21.15
C LEU A 243 24.65 16.32 19.76
N GLU A 244 23.86 17.18 19.12
CA GLU A 244 24.22 17.82 17.85
C GLU A 244 25.48 18.69 17.98
N ASP A 245 25.51 19.59 18.96
CA ASP A 245 26.68 20.43 19.25
C ASP A 245 27.93 19.57 19.51
N TYR A 246 27.78 18.53 20.33
CA TYR A 246 28.85 17.60 20.67
C TYR A 246 29.38 16.86 19.44
N ILE A 247 28.49 16.32 18.61
CA ILE A 247 28.85 15.63 17.38
C ILE A 247 29.62 16.57 16.45
N LYS A 248 29.18 17.83 16.31
CA LYS A 248 29.87 18.82 15.46
C LYS A 248 31.30 19.04 15.92
N VAL A 249 31.53 19.20 17.22
CA VAL A 249 32.89 19.33 17.78
C VAL A 249 33.68 18.04 17.56
N PHE A 250 33.09 16.88 17.83
CA PHE A 250 33.76 15.60 17.69
C PHE A 250 34.21 15.34 16.23
N GLU A 251 33.34 15.57 15.25
CA GLU A 251 33.67 15.39 13.84
C GLU A 251 34.71 16.40 13.33
N THR A 252 34.70 17.62 13.88
CA THR A 252 35.72 18.63 13.55
C THR A 252 37.09 18.23 14.07
N LYS A 253 37.17 17.71 15.31
CA LYS A 253 38.42 17.29 15.94
C LYS A 253 38.90 15.92 15.46
N VAL A 254 37.98 15.05 15.02
CA VAL A 254 38.26 13.70 14.52
C VAL A 254 37.59 13.52 13.15
N PRO A 255 38.19 14.03 12.07
CA PRO A 255 37.60 13.95 10.73
C PRO A 255 37.27 12.52 10.28
N ASN A 256 38.10 11.53 10.66
CA ASN A 256 37.83 10.13 10.39
C ASN A 256 36.51 9.65 11.00
N TYR A 257 36.11 10.19 12.15
CA TYR A 257 34.82 9.85 12.77
C TYR A 257 33.64 10.38 11.94
N GLY A 258 33.73 11.63 11.47
CA GLY A 258 32.71 12.23 10.61
C GLY A 258 32.58 11.47 9.28
N GLU A 259 33.72 11.12 8.67
CA GLU A 259 33.73 10.33 7.44
C GLU A 259 33.14 8.93 7.65
N ALA A 260 33.49 8.26 8.75
CA ALA A 260 32.89 6.97 9.11
C ALA A 260 31.37 7.05 9.25
N ARG A 261 30.86 8.11 9.91
CA ARG A 261 29.42 8.35 10.08
C ARG A 261 28.72 8.62 8.76
N ARG A 262 29.33 9.41 7.87
CA ARG A 262 28.81 9.71 6.54
C ARG A 262 28.69 8.44 5.71
N ILE A 263 29.78 7.67 5.59
CA ILE A 263 29.79 6.38 4.89
C ILE A 263 28.73 5.43 5.47
N TYR A 264 28.65 5.34 6.80
CA TYR A 264 27.66 4.50 7.46
C TYR A 264 26.22 4.96 7.16
N SER A 265 25.97 6.27 7.15
CA SER A 265 24.68 6.86 6.82
C SER A 265 24.28 6.58 5.38
N ASP A 266 25.17 6.89 4.43
CA ASP A 266 24.94 6.71 2.99
C ASP A 266 24.65 5.23 2.66
N LEU A 267 25.43 4.31 3.22
CA LEU A 267 25.26 2.87 3.03
C LEU A 267 24.15 2.25 3.90
N SER A 268 23.47 3.04 4.73
CA SER A 268 22.27 2.58 5.47
C SER A 268 21.01 2.60 4.61
N ALA A 269 20.97 3.36 3.52
CA ALA A 269 19.82 3.40 2.61
C ALA A 269 19.36 2.00 2.15
N PRO A 270 20.21 1.15 1.53
CA PRO A 270 19.79 -0.19 1.12
C PRO A 270 19.41 -1.11 2.28
N VAL A 271 20.00 -0.93 3.47
CA VAL A 271 19.64 -1.67 4.68
C VAL A 271 18.21 -1.32 5.12
N ASN A 272 17.89 -0.02 5.18
CA ASN A 272 16.56 0.46 5.55
C ASN A 272 15.51 0.03 4.53
N GLN A 273 15.82 0.12 3.23
CA GLN A 273 14.95 -0.37 2.14
C GLN A 273 14.65 -1.86 2.30
N ALA A 274 15.69 -2.68 2.52
CA ALA A 274 15.53 -4.11 2.68
C ALA A 274 14.68 -4.47 3.92
N GLN A 275 14.82 -3.74 5.02
CA GLN A 275 14.01 -3.93 6.23
C GLN A 275 12.54 -3.63 5.98
N VAL A 276 12.23 -2.50 5.35
CA VAL A 276 10.86 -2.09 5.02
C VAL A 276 10.20 -3.08 4.05
N LEU A 277 10.90 -3.46 2.98
CA LEU A 277 10.34 -4.39 1.99
C LEU A 277 10.18 -5.81 2.54
N LYS A 278 11.09 -6.29 3.41
CA LYS A 278 10.92 -7.57 4.11
C LYS A 278 9.70 -7.57 5.03
N GLU A 279 9.45 -6.47 5.74
CA GLU A 279 8.26 -6.33 6.56
C GLU A 279 6.98 -6.32 5.70
N MET A 280 7.00 -5.67 4.53
CA MET A 280 5.89 -5.72 3.56
C MET A 280 5.62 -7.14 3.07
N VAL A 281 6.66 -7.91 2.72
CA VAL A 281 6.53 -9.34 2.38
C VAL A 281 5.94 -10.13 3.54
N SER A 282 6.42 -9.92 4.76
CA SER A 282 5.91 -10.61 5.95
C SER A 282 4.44 -10.27 6.24
N VAL A 283 4.02 -9.03 6.00
CA VAL A 283 2.61 -8.64 6.13
C VAL A 283 1.76 -9.34 5.08
N LEU A 284 2.27 -9.50 3.86
CA LEU A 284 1.57 -10.12 2.74
C LEU A 284 1.46 -11.65 2.90
N GLU A 285 2.48 -12.30 3.44
CA GLU A 285 2.49 -13.74 3.72
C GLU A 285 1.60 -14.08 4.94
N LYS A 286 0.73 -15.10 4.81
CA LYS A 286 -0.05 -15.65 5.95
C LYS A 286 0.65 -16.88 6.52
N PRO A 287 0.62 -17.08 7.85
CA PRO A 287 0.84 -18.39 8.45
C PRO A 287 -0.19 -19.40 7.89
N GLY A 288 0.28 -20.43 7.17
CA GLY A 288 -0.57 -21.47 6.59
C GLY A 288 -1.00 -21.27 5.13
N GLY A 289 -0.32 -20.43 4.34
CA GLY A 289 -0.27 -20.58 2.88
C GLY A 289 -1.27 -19.79 2.04
N GLY A 290 -1.51 -18.51 2.34
CA GLY A 290 -2.23 -17.62 1.42
C GLY A 290 -1.96 -16.12 1.68
N GLU A 291 -2.48 -15.25 0.82
CA GLU A 291 -2.17 -13.82 0.89
C GLU A 291 -3.03 -13.04 1.89
N ARG A 292 -2.40 -12.15 2.68
CA ARG A 292 -3.07 -11.24 3.63
C ARG A 292 -3.35 -9.88 3.01
N ILE A 293 -4.29 -9.89 2.06
CA ILE A 293 -4.69 -8.71 1.27
C ILE A 293 -5.04 -7.50 2.16
N GLY A 294 -6.02 -7.65 3.07
CA GLY A 294 -6.50 -6.56 3.93
C GLY A 294 -5.39 -5.94 4.79
N PRO A 295 -4.61 -6.74 5.55
CA PRO A 295 -3.47 -6.24 6.30
C PRO A 295 -2.43 -5.49 5.46
N PHE A 296 -2.12 -5.97 4.25
CA PHE A 296 -1.19 -5.29 3.36
C PHE A 296 -1.73 -3.94 2.87
N LEU A 297 -2.99 -3.89 2.41
CA LEU A 297 -3.63 -2.63 1.98
C LEU A 297 -3.74 -1.63 3.14
N ASN A 298 -4.04 -2.12 4.35
CA ASN A 298 -4.05 -1.27 5.54
C ASN A 298 -2.69 -0.65 5.83
N VAL A 299 -1.58 -1.40 5.65
CA VAL A 299 -0.23 -0.89 5.81
C VAL A 299 0.06 0.25 4.84
N LEU A 300 -0.43 0.20 3.60
CA LEU A 300 -0.19 1.25 2.61
C LEU A 300 -1.13 2.46 2.75
N GLY A 301 -2.32 2.28 3.33
CA GLY A 301 -3.30 3.37 3.46
C GLY A 301 -3.25 4.13 4.79
N ARG A 302 -3.25 3.42 5.93
CA ARG A 302 -3.38 4.01 7.27
C ARG A 302 -2.36 3.50 8.29
N GLY A 303 -1.74 2.35 8.01
CA GLY A 303 -0.83 1.63 8.89
C GLY A 303 0.64 1.84 8.57
N GLU A 304 0.97 2.78 7.68
CA GLU A 304 2.32 2.99 7.15
C GLU A 304 3.30 3.30 8.27
N GLN A 305 2.96 4.26 9.13
CA GLN A 305 3.79 4.62 10.29
C GLN A 305 4.01 3.45 11.25
N ALA A 306 2.99 2.62 11.47
CA ALA A 306 3.12 1.45 12.34
C ALA A 306 4.07 0.41 11.73
N MET A 307 4.05 0.25 10.41
CA MET A 307 4.96 -0.63 9.69
C MET A 307 6.39 -0.07 9.67
N LEU A 308 6.57 1.21 9.35
CA LEU A 308 7.87 1.88 9.38
C LEU A 308 8.50 1.82 10.78
N LYS A 309 7.70 1.92 11.85
CA LYS A 309 8.18 1.72 13.23
C LYS A 309 8.67 0.30 13.48
N ARG A 310 8.00 -0.73 12.95
CA ARG A 310 8.45 -2.12 13.06
C ARG A 310 9.74 -2.36 12.27
N ALA A 311 9.81 -1.85 11.04
CA ALA A 311 10.98 -1.95 10.19
C ALA A 311 12.19 -1.16 10.76
N GLY A 312 11.95 -0.02 11.40
CA GLY A 312 12.97 0.87 11.95
C GLY A 312 13.64 0.41 13.25
N GLY A 313 13.14 -0.65 13.90
CA GLY A 313 13.72 -1.22 15.13
C GLY A 313 13.26 -0.57 16.44
N ARG A 314 13.95 -0.87 17.57
CA ARG A 314 13.68 -0.26 18.89
C ARG A 314 14.14 1.20 18.91
N GLY A 315 13.29 2.08 18.43
CA GLY A 315 13.43 3.54 18.45
C GLY A 315 12.12 4.16 17.97
N GLY A 316 11.91 5.47 18.17
CA GLY A 316 10.74 6.16 17.61
C GLY A 316 10.63 6.02 16.08
N PRO A 317 9.55 6.52 15.46
CA PRO A 317 9.43 6.51 14.00
C PRO A 317 10.66 7.20 13.38
N ARG A 318 11.50 6.43 12.68
CA ARG A 318 12.72 6.95 12.03
C ARG A 318 12.42 7.64 10.70
N PHE A 319 11.26 7.33 10.13
CA PHE A 319 10.76 7.77 8.85
C PHE A 319 9.28 8.13 9.00
N GLU A 320 8.85 9.22 8.37
CA GLU A 320 7.44 9.63 8.37
C GLU A 320 6.68 8.98 7.22
N SER A 321 7.39 8.66 6.12
CA SER A 321 6.82 8.09 4.90
C SER A 321 7.74 7.07 4.22
N LEU A 322 7.14 6.22 3.39
CA LEU A 322 7.82 5.26 2.50
C LEU A 322 8.70 5.97 1.49
N ALA A 323 8.36 7.19 1.09
CA ALA A 323 9.12 8.00 0.15
C ALA A 323 10.48 8.44 0.69
N GLU A 324 10.66 8.46 2.02
CA GLU A 324 11.96 8.75 2.65
C GLU A 324 12.91 7.55 2.63
N VAL A 325 12.39 6.34 2.38
CA VAL A 325 13.18 5.10 2.48
C VAL A 325 13.33 4.43 1.13
N LEU A 326 12.21 4.25 0.42
CA LEU A 326 12.14 3.48 -0.82
C LEU A 326 12.43 4.37 -2.02
N THR A 327 13.05 3.79 -3.05
CA THR A 327 13.22 4.46 -4.33
C THR A 327 11.88 4.63 -5.06
N PRO A 328 11.76 5.59 -6.01
CA PRO A 328 10.54 5.75 -6.81
C PRO A 328 10.12 4.44 -7.52
N ASP A 329 11.08 3.67 -8.02
CA ASP A 329 10.82 2.38 -8.67
C ASP A 329 10.28 1.33 -7.69
N GLN A 330 10.84 1.27 -6.48
CA GLN A 330 10.35 0.38 -5.42
C GLN A 330 8.91 0.74 -5.02
N ILE A 331 8.62 2.04 -4.86
CA ILE A 331 7.27 2.52 -4.53
C ILE A 331 6.29 2.17 -5.66
N SER A 332 6.68 2.37 -6.91
CA SER A 332 5.87 2.04 -8.08
C SER A 332 5.50 0.55 -8.09
N ALA A 333 6.48 -0.33 -7.86
CA ALA A 333 6.27 -1.78 -7.79
C ALA A 333 5.35 -2.18 -6.61
N VAL A 334 5.54 -1.60 -5.42
CA VAL A 334 4.65 -1.83 -4.26
C VAL A 334 3.22 -1.37 -4.53
N ARG A 335 3.04 -0.21 -5.17
CA ARG A 335 1.73 0.32 -5.56
C ARG A 335 1.05 -0.56 -6.60
N GLU A 336 1.79 -1.09 -7.57
CA GLU A 336 1.22 -2.03 -8.54
C GLU A 336 0.74 -3.32 -7.87
N VAL A 337 1.49 -3.85 -6.89
CA VAL A 337 1.04 -4.97 -6.06
C VAL A 337 -0.26 -4.59 -5.32
N ALA A 338 -0.29 -3.43 -4.65
CA ALA A 338 -1.48 -2.96 -3.95
C ALA A 338 -2.71 -2.86 -4.86
N ARG A 339 -2.54 -2.31 -6.06
CA ARG A 339 -3.61 -2.16 -7.06
C ARG A 339 -4.14 -3.51 -7.54
N GLN A 340 -3.28 -4.54 -7.65
CA GLN A 340 -3.71 -5.90 -7.94
C GLN A 340 -4.54 -6.51 -6.79
N LEU A 341 -4.17 -6.24 -5.55
CA LEU A 341 -4.90 -6.68 -4.35
C LEU A 341 -6.25 -5.98 -4.18
N GLU A 342 -6.30 -4.68 -4.48
CA GLU A 342 -7.55 -3.91 -4.55
C GLU A 342 -8.47 -4.47 -5.61
N THR A 343 -7.94 -4.79 -6.80
CA THR A 343 -8.69 -5.43 -7.89
C THR A 343 -9.35 -6.74 -7.41
N GLN A 344 -8.62 -7.59 -6.68
CA GLN A 344 -9.18 -8.82 -6.12
C GLN A 344 -10.27 -8.57 -5.08
N THR A 345 -10.07 -7.58 -4.23
CA THR A 345 -11.08 -7.17 -3.23
C THR A 345 -12.34 -6.65 -3.93
N ALA A 346 -12.19 -5.81 -4.96
CA ALA A 346 -13.28 -5.28 -5.75
C ALA A 346 -14.09 -6.39 -6.45
N ILE A 347 -13.42 -7.41 -7.02
CA ILE A 347 -14.11 -8.57 -7.60
C ILE A 347 -14.97 -9.27 -6.55
N LYS A 348 -14.42 -9.57 -5.37
CA LYS A 348 -15.16 -10.26 -4.29
C LYS A 348 -16.39 -9.45 -3.87
N THR A 349 -16.23 -8.14 -3.66
CA THR A 349 -17.33 -7.23 -3.32
C THR A 349 -18.40 -7.21 -4.41
N GLN A 350 -18.02 -7.09 -5.69
CA GLN A 350 -18.97 -7.08 -6.80
C GLN A 350 -19.70 -8.42 -6.98
N ILE A 351 -19.02 -9.56 -6.76
CA ILE A 351 -19.67 -10.88 -6.76
C ILE A 351 -20.75 -10.94 -5.68
N THR A 352 -20.44 -10.52 -4.44
CA THR A 352 -21.40 -10.50 -3.33
C THR A 352 -22.58 -9.58 -3.63
N ALA A 353 -22.33 -8.36 -4.10
CA ALA A 353 -23.38 -7.42 -4.47
C ALA A 353 -24.27 -7.96 -5.61
N GLY A 354 -23.68 -8.64 -6.61
CA GLY A 354 -24.41 -9.26 -7.70
C GLY A 354 -25.30 -10.42 -7.23
N GLN A 355 -24.83 -11.21 -6.26
CA GLN A 355 -25.61 -12.28 -5.64
C GLN A 355 -26.78 -11.75 -4.80
N GLN A 356 -26.55 -10.68 -4.03
CA GLN A 356 -27.58 -10.01 -3.23
C GLN A 356 -28.66 -9.37 -4.10
N ARG A 357 -28.26 -8.58 -5.10
CA ARG A 357 -29.19 -7.95 -6.05
C ARG A 357 -30.07 -8.98 -6.75
N ALA A 358 -29.51 -10.13 -7.11
CA ALA A 358 -30.29 -11.22 -7.65
C ALA A 358 -31.34 -11.67 -6.61
N ALA A 359 -30.93 -11.95 -5.37
CA ALA A 359 -31.81 -12.42 -4.29
C ALA A 359 -32.91 -11.42 -3.89
N GLU A 360 -32.65 -10.11 -3.93
CA GLU A 360 -33.65 -9.05 -3.68
C GLU A 360 -34.73 -9.03 -4.75
N LEU A 361 -34.35 -9.17 -6.03
CA LEU A 361 -35.29 -9.25 -7.14
C LEU A 361 -36.17 -10.53 -7.10
N ILE A 362 -35.81 -11.54 -6.30
CA ILE A 362 -36.71 -12.67 -5.97
C ILE A 362 -37.73 -12.27 -4.90
N LYS A 363 -37.35 -11.44 -3.93
CA LYS A 363 -38.14 -11.17 -2.72
C LYS A 363 -39.20 -10.09 -2.90
N ASP A 364 -38.90 -9.03 -3.65
CA ASP A 364 -39.79 -7.85 -3.75
C ASP A 364 -41.00 -8.05 -4.69
N GLU A 365 -41.11 -9.21 -5.36
CA GLU A 365 -42.02 -9.41 -6.50
C GLU A 365 -42.92 -10.68 -6.39
N LEU A 366 -43.32 -11.11 -5.18
CA LEU A 366 -44.41 -12.10 -5.03
C LEU A 366 -45.30 -11.78 -3.81
N PRO A 367 -46.61 -11.49 -4.04
CA PRO A 367 -47.56 -12.62 -4.04
C PRO A 367 -48.41 -12.87 -5.30
N ASN A 368 -48.47 -12.02 -6.34
CA ASN A 368 -49.49 -12.26 -7.40
C ASN A 368 -49.16 -11.86 -8.84
N TYR A 369 -47.89 -11.73 -9.21
CA TYR A 369 -47.50 -11.59 -10.62
C TYR A 369 -46.31 -12.49 -10.93
N ARG A 370 -46.44 -13.36 -11.94
CA ARG A 370 -45.33 -14.17 -12.46
C ARG A 370 -44.35 -13.24 -13.16
N LEU A 371 -43.40 -12.68 -12.43
CA LEU A 371 -42.32 -11.96 -13.06
C LEU A 371 -41.30 -12.88 -13.75
N PRO A 372 -40.63 -12.41 -14.83
CA PRO A 372 -39.46 -13.04 -15.41
C PRO A 372 -38.33 -13.07 -14.39
N ASN A 373 -38.28 -14.21 -13.71
CA ASN A 373 -37.30 -14.61 -12.73
C ASN A 373 -35.88 -14.27 -13.23
N ILE A 374 -35.13 -13.44 -12.52
CA ILE A 374 -33.79 -13.02 -12.95
C ILE A 374 -32.77 -14.12 -12.61
N PHE A 375 -33.14 -15.04 -11.71
CA PHE A 375 -32.55 -16.38 -11.63
C PHE A 375 -33.01 -17.32 -12.73
N ASN A 376 -34.07 -16.96 -13.47
CA ASN A 376 -34.34 -17.41 -14.83
C ASN A 376 -33.57 -16.60 -15.91
N VAL A 377 -32.57 -15.75 -15.69
CA VAL A 377 -31.70 -15.43 -16.87
C VAL A 377 -31.04 -16.73 -17.33
N PHE A 378 -30.54 -17.53 -16.38
CA PHE A 378 -30.09 -18.88 -16.67
C PHE A 378 -31.21 -19.89 -16.94
N ALA A 379 -32.34 -19.80 -16.26
CA ALA A 379 -33.45 -20.76 -16.41
C ALA A 379 -34.65 -20.26 -17.24
N THR A 380 -34.66 -19.09 -17.87
CA THR A 380 -35.58 -18.64 -18.94
C THR A 380 -34.83 -18.42 -20.23
N THR A 381 -33.54 -18.07 -20.22
CA THR A 381 -32.71 -18.31 -21.41
C THR A 381 -32.44 -19.81 -21.55
N ALA A 382 -32.30 -20.58 -20.46
CA ALA A 382 -32.42 -22.04 -20.55
C ALA A 382 -33.87 -22.51 -20.67
N ASN A 383 -34.93 -22.13 -19.91
CA ASN A 383 -36.26 -22.73 -20.17
C ASN A 383 -36.88 -22.33 -21.53
N LYS A 384 -36.69 -21.10 -22.05
CA LYS A 384 -37.10 -20.78 -23.45
C LYS A 384 -36.28 -21.51 -24.51
N VAL A 385 -35.11 -22.06 -24.15
CA VAL A 385 -34.28 -22.89 -25.04
C VAL A 385 -34.45 -24.38 -24.74
N LEU A 386 -34.71 -24.80 -23.51
CA LEU A 386 -34.91 -26.17 -23.03
C LEU A 386 -36.28 -26.71 -23.43
N ASP A 387 -37.26 -25.82 -23.63
CA ASP A 387 -38.54 -26.19 -24.25
C ASP A 387 -38.34 -26.60 -25.73
N THR A 388 -37.15 -26.41 -26.33
CA THR A 388 -36.83 -26.85 -27.72
C THR A 388 -35.44 -27.49 -27.96
N LEU A 389 -34.45 -27.38 -27.07
CA LEU A 389 -33.03 -27.77 -27.22
C LEU A 389 -32.36 -28.09 -25.85
N GLY A 390 -31.91 -29.34 -25.65
CA GLY A 390 -31.70 -29.97 -24.32
C GLY A 390 -30.49 -29.60 -23.45
N VAL A 391 -30.43 -30.25 -22.28
CA VAL A 391 -29.48 -30.10 -21.14
C VAL A 391 -28.00 -30.00 -21.54
N GLN A 392 -27.59 -30.73 -22.59
CA GLN A 392 -26.21 -30.74 -23.07
C GLN A 392 -25.75 -29.39 -23.65
N VAL A 393 -26.65 -28.63 -24.28
CA VAL A 393 -26.32 -27.29 -24.82
C VAL A 393 -26.08 -26.31 -23.67
N GLY A 394 -26.91 -26.35 -22.62
CA GLY A 394 -26.74 -25.52 -21.42
C GLY A 394 -25.41 -25.78 -20.69
N GLN A 395 -25.03 -27.05 -20.53
CA GLN A 395 -23.72 -27.41 -19.96
C GLN A 395 -22.55 -26.89 -20.81
N LYS A 396 -22.60 -27.05 -22.13
CA LYS A 396 -21.58 -26.54 -23.05
C LYS A 396 -21.50 -25.01 -23.02
N THR A 397 -22.63 -24.30 -22.96
CA THR A 397 -22.68 -22.84 -22.84
C THR A 397 -21.97 -22.37 -21.57
N MET A 398 -22.26 -23.00 -20.43
CA MET A 398 -21.60 -22.68 -19.15
C MET A 398 -20.11 -22.93 -19.20
N GLN A 399 -19.71 -24.07 -19.79
CA GLN A 399 -18.30 -24.41 -19.95
C GLN A 399 -17.57 -23.42 -20.86
N LYS A 400 -18.21 -22.95 -21.95
CA LYS A 400 -17.64 -21.92 -22.83
C LYS A 400 -17.51 -20.58 -22.12
N LEU A 401 -18.52 -20.14 -21.38
CA LEU A 401 -18.46 -18.91 -20.58
C LEU A 401 -17.34 -18.97 -19.54
N ALA A 402 -17.28 -20.07 -18.77
CA ALA A 402 -16.29 -20.24 -17.71
C ALA A 402 -14.86 -20.32 -18.29
N ASN A 403 -14.63 -21.15 -19.32
CA ASN A 403 -13.34 -21.22 -20.00
C ASN A 403 -12.93 -19.86 -20.58
N ALA A 404 -13.86 -19.16 -21.24
CA ALA A 404 -13.59 -17.84 -21.81
C ALA A 404 -13.20 -16.83 -20.74
N SER A 405 -13.79 -16.90 -19.54
CA SER A 405 -13.52 -15.95 -18.46
C SER A 405 -12.13 -16.08 -17.82
N LEU A 406 -11.44 -17.21 -18.01
CA LEU A 406 -10.11 -17.45 -17.45
C LEU A 406 -9.01 -16.62 -18.13
N SER A 407 -9.28 -16.04 -19.31
CA SER A 407 -8.35 -15.12 -19.98
C SER A 407 -9.06 -13.95 -20.62
N VAL A 408 -8.38 -12.80 -20.67
CA VAL A 408 -8.90 -11.59 -21.33
C VAL A 408 -9.18 -11.83 -22.82
N LYS A 409 -8.31 -12.57 -23.51
CA LYS A 409 -8.41 -12.84 -24.95
C LYS A 409 -9.65 -13.66 -25.30
N SER A 410 -9.80 -14.81 -24.67
CA SER A 410 -10.95 -15.70 -24.92
C SER A 410 -12.28 -15.05 -24.56
N PHE A 411 -12.31 -14.16 -23.57
CA PHE A 411 -13.53 -13.47 -23.18
C PHE A 411 -13.94 -12.38 -24.18
N ASP A 412 -12.99 -11.62 -24.74
CA ASP A 412 -13.28 -10.65 -25.79
C ASP A 412 -13.69 -11.32 -27.12
N GLU A 413 -13.07 -12.45 -27.47
CA GLU A 413 -13.49 -13.30 -28.59
C GLU A 413 -14.93 -13.77 -28.41
N LEU A 414 -15.30 -14.20 -27.19
CA LEU A 414 -16.68 -14.58 -26.87
C LEU A 414 -17.65 -13.42 -27.05
N LEU A 415 -17.33 -12.22 -26.55
CA LEU A 415 -18.12 -11.01 -26.79
C LEU A 415 -18.24 -10.65 -28.28
N SER A 416 -17.28 -11.08 -29.10
CA SER A 416 -17.30 -10.81 -30.53
C SER A 416 -18.30 -11.69 -31.29
N THR A 417 -18.81 -12.75 -30.66
CA THR A 417 -19.84 -13.64 -31.23
C THR A 417 -21.28 -13.13 -31.08
N LEU A 418 -21.48 -11.91 -30.54
CA LEU A 418 -22.81 -11.29 -30.46
C LEU A 418 -23.48 -11.15 -31.84
N PRO A 419 -24.81 -11.36 -31.96
CA PRO A 419 -25.56 -11.26 -33.22
C PRO A 419 -25.40 -9.90 -33.93
N GLY A 420 -25.54 -9.86 -35.25
CA GLY A 420 -25.21 -8.70 -36.09
C GLY A 420 -25.89 -7.37 -35.71
N GLU A 421 -27.17 -7.38 -35.35
CA GLU A 421 -27.87 -6.18 -34.84
C GLU A 421 -27.23 -5.66 -33.55
N GLU A 422 -26.81 -6.55 -32.67
CA GLU A 422 -26.21 -6.20 -31.39
C GLU A 422 -24.76 -5.73 -31.55
N ARG A 423 -24.01 -6.39 -32.43
CA ARG A 423 -22.67 -5.95 -32.84
C ARG A 423 -22.72 -4.53 -33.39
N SER A 424 -23.73 -4.19 -34.20
CA SER A 424 -23.87 -2.83 -34.74
C SER A 424 -24.18 -1.78 -33.66
N LYS A 425 -24.97 -2.11 -32.63
CA LYS A 425 -25.22 -1.23 -31.47
C LYS A 425 -23.95 -1.02 -30.63
N VAL A 426 -23.19 -2.07 -30.39
CA VAL A 426 -21.90 -2.00 -29.68
C VAL A 426 -20.86 -1.21 -30.47
N LEU A 427 -20.73 -1.45 -31.78
CA LEU A 427 -19.82 -0.71 -32.66
C LEU A 427 -20.17 0.78 -32.71
N ARG A 428 -21.45 1.14 -32.73
CA ARG A 428 -21.91 2.54 -32.63
C ARG A 428 -21.59 3.19 -31.28
N ALA A 429 -21.68 2.42 -30.18
CA ALA A 429 -21.32 2.90 -28.85
C ALA A 429 -19.80 3.11 -28.71
N ILE A 430 -18.99 2.21 -29.30
CA ILE A 430 -17.53 2.30 -29.34
C ILE A 430 -17.08 3.49 -30.22
N SER A 431 -17.73 3.72 -31.36
CA SER A 431 -17.37 4.79 -32.30
C SER A 431 -17.72 6.21 -31.85
N ASN A 432 -18.36 6.39 -30.68
CA ASN A 432 -18.77 7.70 -30.18
C ASN A 432 -17.87 8.12 -28.98
N PRO A 433 -16.91 9.04 -29.15
CA PRO A 433 -15.92 9.37 -28.11
C PRO A 433 -16.52 9.90 -26.79
N ASN A 434 -17.71 10.50 -26.86
CA ASN A 434 -18.40 11.09 -25.71
C ASN A 434 -18.96 10.05 -24.71
N THR A 435 -19.07 8.77 -25.07
CA THR A 435 -19.49 7.70 -24.16
C THR A 435 -18.34 7.23 -23.26
N TRP A 436 -17.08 7.50 -23.59
CA TRP A 436 -15.93 6.95 -22.86
C TRP A 436 -15.68 7.75 -21.57
N GLY A 437 -15.84 9.08 -21.61
CA GLY A 437 -15.64 9.96 -20.45
C GLY A 437 -16.85 10.10 -19.51
N LYS A 438 -18.09 9.93 -20.00
CA LYS A 438 -19.32 10.10 -19.18
C LYS A 438 -19.77 8.82 -18.48
N THR A 439 -19.41 7.65 -18.99
CA THR A 439 -19.89 6.35 -18.47
C THR A 439 -19.24 6.02 -17.12
N GLY A 440 -17.97 6.38 -16.89
CA GLY A 440 -17.34 6.26 -15.56
C GLY A 440 -18.02 7.12 -14.49
N ALA A 441 -18.36 8.37 -14.83
CA ALA A 441 -18.99 9.32 -13.89
C ALA A 441 -20.48 9.02 -13.61
N THR A 442 -21.24 8.58 -14.62
CA THR A 442 -22.67 8.22 -14.47
C THR A 442 -22.86 6.86 -13.79
N ILE A 443 -21.94 5.91 -13.97
CA ILE A 443 -21.93 4.63 -13.24
C ILE A 443 -21.54 4.84 -11.77
N MET A 444 -20.61 5.76 -11.47
CA MET A 444 -20.32 6.15 -10.08
C MET A 444 -21.54 6.75 -9.37
N LYS A 445 -22.30 7.64 -10.03
CA LYS A 445 -23.52 8.26 -9.45
C LYS A 445 -24.68 7.27 -9.25
N SER A 446 -24.89 6.34 -10.18
CA SER A 446 -25.96 5.34 -10.05
C SER A 446 -25.62 4.23 -9.04
N ALA A 447 -24.34 3.90 -8.87
CA ALA A 447 -23.87 2.99 -7.83
C ALA A 447 -23.93 3.62 -6.42
N THR A 448 -23.60 4.92 -6.26
CA THR A 448 -23.78 5.60 -4.96
C THR A 448 -25.24 5.68 -4.54
N ALA A 449 -26.15 5.98 -5.48
CA ALA A 449 -27.59 6.00 -5.21
C ALA A 449 -28.18 4.62 -4.83
N ALA A 450 -27.58 3.52 -5.29
CA ALA A 450 -27.99 2.16 -4.95
C ALA A 450 -27.31 1.61 -3.67
N MET A 451 -26.29 2.30 -3.14
CA MET A 451 -25.55 1.92 -1.93
C MET A 451 -25.94 2.74 -0.69
N THR A 452 -26.79 3.75 -0.84
CA THR A 452 -27.43 4.47 0.27
C THR A 452 -28.88 4.02 0.43
N PRO A 453 -29.32 3.52 1.60
CA PRO A 453 -30.74 3.33 1.85
C PRO A 453 -31.48 4.68 1.77
N PRO A 454 -32.77 4.70 1.41
CA PRO A 454 -33.55 5.93 1.41
C PRO A 454 -33.71 6.41 2.86
N VAL A 455 -32.88 7.35 3.28
CA VAL A 455 -33.21 8.19 4.43
C VAL A 455 -34.20 9.21 3.92
N SER A 456 -35.49 8.89 4.05
CA SER A 456 -36.54 9.89 4.05
C SER A 456 -36.29 10.83 5.23
N LEU A 457 -35.69 11.98 4.97
CA LEU A 457 -35.71 13.12 5.88
C LEU A 457 -37.12 13.70 5.88
N ASP A 458 -38.01 13.07 6.65
CA ASP A 458 -39.18 13.75 7.19
C ASP A 458 -38.68 14.66 8.32
N VAL A 459 -38.57 15.95 8.01
CA VAL A 459 -38.26 16.99 8.98
C VAL A 459 -39.55 17.37 9.70
N SER A 460 -40.03 16.49 10.57
CA SER A 460 -41.07 16.83 11.56
C SER A 460 -41.10 15.81 12.72
N GLY A 461 -40.14 15.92 13.65
CA GLY A 461 -40.11 15.06 14.84
C GLY A 461 -39.40 15.75 16.01
N THR A 462 -40.13 15.92 17.11
CA THR A 462 -39.85 16.78 18.27
C THR A 462 -38.67 16.33 19.15
N ALA A 463 -37.98 17.33 19.71
CA ALA A 463 -36.68 17.24 20.40
C ALA A 463 -36.72 16.68 21.84
N GLU A 464 -37.55 15.68 22.15
CA GLU A 464 -37.71 15.22 23.54
C GLU A 464 -36.97 13.92 23.91
N ASN A 465 -36.49 13.11 22.95
CA ASN A 465 -35.89 11.80 23.26
C ASN A 465 -34.42 11.61 22.89
N MET A 466 -33.64 12.68 22.68
CA MET A 466 -32.19 12.52 22.45
C MET A 466 -31.43 12.35 23.76
N SER A 467 -30.61 11.30 23.83
CA SER A 467 -29.73 11.00 24.96
C SER A 467 -28.68 12.12 25.15
N PRO A 468 -28.12 12.30 26.36
CA PRO A 468 -27.11 13.34 26.62
C PRO A 468 -25.88 13.25 25.68
N ALA A 469 -25.50 12.03 25.29
CA ALA A 469 -24.40 11.79 24.36
C ALA A 469 -24.74 12.24 22.93
N GLU A 470 -25.97 12.02 22.47
CA GLU A 470 -26.41 12.47 21.14
C GLU A 470 -26.59 13.99 21.09
N ARG A 471 -26.98 14.63 22.20
CA ARG A 471 -26.99 16.10 22.32
C ARG A 471 -25.58 16.68 22.30
N GLN A 472 -24.61 16.03 22.94
CA GLN A 472 -23.21 16.45 22.88
C GLN A 472 -22.64 16.33 21.47
N LEU A 473 -22.92 15.22 20.78
CA LEU A 473 -22.46 15.00 19.41
C LEU A 473 -23.13 15.98 18.43
N ALA A 474 -24.44 16.22 18.57
CA ALA A 474 -25.15 17.19 17.75
C ALA A 474 -24.63 18.62 17.97
N ASN A 475 -24.31 19.00 19.21
CA ASN A 475 -23.72 20.30 19.51
C ASN A 475 -22.28 20.42 19.01
N GLN A 476 -21.50 19.33 19.04
CA GLN A 476 -20.13 19.30 18.54
C GLN A 476 -20.08 19.42 17.02
N VAL A 477 -20.95 18.71 16.30
CA VAL A 477 -21.10 18.83 14.84
C VAL A 477 -21.58 20.23 14.45
N ARG A 478 -22.48 20.84 15.23
CA ARG A 478 -22.96 22.22 14.98
C ARG A 478 -21.88 23.28 15.23
N MET A 479 -20.96 23.04 16.16
CA MET A 479 -19.78 23.88 16.41
C MET A 479 -18.75 23.74 15.28
N GLU A 480 -18.50 22.53 14.80
CA GLU A 480 -17.58 22.27 13.67
C GLU A 480 -18.11 22.87 12.37
N GLN A 481 -19.41 22.76 12.09
CA GLN A 481 -20.01 23.39 10.92
C GLN A 481 -19.98 24.93 10.99
N ARG A 482 -20.10 25.51 12.19
CA ARG A 482 -19.91 26.97 12.38
C ARG A 482 -18.47 27.40 12.12
N ASN A 483 -17.47 26.62 12.53
CA ASN A 483 -16.07 26.93 12.28
C ASN A 483 -15.67 26.75 10.81
N MET A 484 -16.35 25.87 10.05
CA MET A 484 -16.11 25.71 8.61
C MET A 484 -16.70 26.83 7.75
N LEU A 485 -17.73 27.53 8.22
CA LEU A 485 -18.38 28.61 7.47
C LEU A 485 -17.79 30.00 7.71
N ASN A 486 -16.86 30.17 8.66
CA ASN A 486 -16.14 31.44 8.86
C ASN A 486 -14.74 31.24 9.48
N PRO A 487 -13.71 30.90 8.69
CA PRO A 487 -12.37 30.61 9.20
C PRO A 487 -11.60 31.84 9.75
N ASN A 488 -12.16 33.06 9.68
CA ASN A 488 -11.45 34.30 10.03
C ASN A 488 -11.86 34.94 11.37
N SER A 489 -12.73 34.34 12.19
CA SER A 489 -13.11 34.94 13.49
C SER A 489 -12.22 34.54 14.67
N ALA A 490 -11.27 33.61 14.51
CA ALA A 490 -10.44 33.12 15.62
C ALA A 490 -9.20 33.98 15.92
N ASN A 491 -8.88 34.98 15.08
CA ASN A 491 -7.62 35.75 15.18
C ASN A 491 -7.77 37.18 15.73
N GLN A 492 -8.90 37.52 16.37
CA GLN A 492 -9.11 38.84 16.99
C GLN A 492 -8.98 38.88 18.52
N ASN A 493 -8.86 37.74 19.22
CA ASN A 493 -8.83 37.70 20.69
C ASN A 493 -7.45 37.50 21.32
N ASN A 494 -6.35 37.54 20.56
CA ASN A 494 -4.99 37.34 21.10
C ASN A 494 -4.08 38.58 21.03
N LEU A 495 -4.67 39.78 20.91
CA LEU A 495 -3.97 41.07 20.93
C LEU A 495 -4.22 41.91 22.19
N MET A 496 -4.81 41.32 23.23
CA MET A 496 -4.77 41.88 24.59
C MET A 496 -4.75 40.75 25.62
N ARG A 497 -3.55 40.29 25.98
CA ARG A 497 -3.17 39.77 27.30
C ARG A 497 -1.67 39.56 27.41
#